data_AF-A0A4Y9ST98-F1
#
_entry.id   AF-A0A4Y9ST98-F1
#
_cell.length_a   1.000
_cell.length_b   1.000
_cell.length_c   1.000
_cell.angle_alpha   90.00
_cell.angle_beta   90.00
_cell.angle_gamma   90.00
#
_symmetry.space_group_name_H-M   'P 1'
#
loop_
_entity.id
_entity.type
_entity.pdbx_description
1 polymer ?
#
loop_
_entity_poly.entity_id
_entity_poly.type
_entity_poly.pdbx_seq_one_letter_code
_entity_poly.pdbx_strand_id
1 'polypeptide(L)'
;MLDQLNLNTPGGQAASDAEQVAPSASVPDQAYVAKATRAAVEFESFFISHMLRQMRSATKEMAGEDSVFKDRVNSDMQDMADQMLAGQIAGQRAFGIADAILRQLLPAPFNNSK
;
A
#
# COMPACT_ATOMS: atom_id res chain seq x y z
N MET A 1 11.26 42.38 44.58
CA MET A 1 12.60 42.70 44.04
C MET A 1 13.55 41.69 44.66
N LEU A 2 13.74 40.50 44.10
CA LEU A 2 14.52 40.17 42.90
C LEU A 2 15.95 40.70 42.98
N ASP A 3 16.90 39.87 43.42
CA ASP A 3 18.20 39.76 42.77
C ASP A 3 18.84 38.37 42.93
N GLN A 4 18.91 37.71 41.77
CA GLN A 4 19.83 36.69 41.24
C GLN A 4 20.78 35.88 42.15
N LEU A 5 20.64 34.55 42.07
CA LEU A 5 21.75 33.60 42.07
C LEU A 5 21.48 32.53 41.00
N ASN A 6 22.11 32.71 39.84
CA ASN A 6 22.33 31.64 38.88
C ASN A 6 23.65 30.95 39.26
N LEU A 7 23.66 29.62 39.37
CA LEU A 7 24.84 28.77 39.14
C LEU A 7 24.39 27.29 39.04
N ASN A 8 24.13 26.91 37.80
CA ASN A 8 24.60 25.69 37.11
C ASN A 8 24.71 24.35 37.90
N THR A 9 24.00 23.36 37.34
CA THR A 9 23.98 21.88 37.45
C THR A 9 25.33 21.19 37.75
N PRO A 10 25.35 19.97 38.33
CA PRO A 10 25.11 18.75 37.52
C PRO A 10 24.39 17.61 38.28
N GLY A 11 23.20 17.23 37.83
CA GLY A 11 22.62 15.90 38.02
C GLY A 11 22.08 15.51 36.65
N GLY A 12 22.71 14.58 35.94
CA GLY A 12 22.70 13.18 36.33
C GLY A 12 21.54 12.54 35.57
N GLN A 13 21.82 12.23 34.31
CA GLN A 13 20.97 11.56 33.33
C GLN A 13 20.13 10.45 33.98
N ALA A 14 18.82 10.66 34.13
CA ALA A 14 17.87 9.60 34.47
C ALA A 14 16.44 10.08 34.18
N ALA A 15 16.14 10.34 32.91
CA ALA A 15 14.76 10.35 32.40
C ALA A 15 14.82 10.41 30.86
N SER A 16 15.48 9.41 30.25
CA SER A 16 15.21 9.05 28.86
C SER A 16 13.92 8.22 28.85
N ASP A 17 12.85 8.81 29.37
CA ASP A 17 11.52 8.24 29.34
C ASP A 17 11.08 8.19 27.89
N ALA A 18 10.94 6.97 27.40
CA ALA A 18 10.03 6.58 26.33
C ALA A 18 9.82 7.66 25.26
N GLU A 19 10.82 7.85 24.41
CA GLU A 19 10.63 8.48 23.11
C GLU A 19 9.67 7.57 22.32
N GLN A 20 8.38 7.84 22.50
CA GLN A 20 7.31 7.30 21.70
C GLN A 20 7.72 7.46 20.25
N VAL A 21 7.88 6.34 19.56
CA VAL A 21 8.04 6.27 18.11
C VAL A 21 6.68 6.63 17.47
N ALA A 22 6.24 7.87 17.68
CA ALA A 22 5.28 8.49 16.81
C ALA A 22 6.05 8.90 15.55
N PRO A 23 5.69 8.43 14.36
CA PRO A 23 6.29 8.97 13.14
C PRO A 23 5.97 10.45 13.14
N SER A 24 7.01 11.27 13.29
CA SER A 24 6.92 12.73 13.14
C SER A 24 6.22 13.00 11.82
N ALA A 25 5.04 13.63 11.89
CA ALA A 25 4.25 14.04 10.74
C ALA A 25 5.00 15.16 9.99
N SER A 26 6.12 14.78 9.37
CA SER A 26 6.75 15.55 8.32
C SER A 26 5.81 15.51 7.12
N VAL A 27 5.50 16.68 6.55
CA VAL A 27 4.78 16.75 5.27
C VAL A 27 5.55 15.85 4.31
N PRO A 28 4.93 14.80 3.75
CA PRO A 28 5.62 13.87 2.89
C PRO A 28 6.19 14.62 1.69
N ASP A 29 7.46 14.36 1.37
CA ASP A 29 8.09 14.88 0.17
C ASP A 29 7.24 14.50 -1.06
N GLN A 30 7.12 15.42 -2.03
CA GLN A 30 6.37 15.18 -3.26
C GLN A 30 6.91 13.95 -4.00
N ALA A 31 8.22 13.70 -3.93
CA ALA A 31 8.84 12.50 -4.48
C ALA A 31 8.34 11.21 -3.77
N TYR A 32 8.13 11.28 -2.45
CA TYR A 32 7.57 10.17 -1.68
C TYR A 32 6.10 9.92 -2.06
N VAL A 33 5.28 10.97 -2.17
CA VAL A 33 3.88 10.85 -2.59
C VAL A 33 3.76 10.22 -3.98
N ALA A 34 4.59 10.64 -4.93
CA ALA A 34 4.60 10.08 -6.28
C ALA A 34 5.01 8.59 -6.28
N LYS A 35 6.04 8.23 -5.51
CA LYS A 35 6.49 6.83 -5.38
C LYS A 35 5.43 5.96 -4.70
N ALA A 36 4.83 6.43 -3.62
CA ALA A 36 3.74 5.76 -2.92
C ALA A 36 2.54 5.55 -3.84
N THR A 37 2.18 6.57 -4.61
CA THR A 37 1.08 6.52 -5.57
C THR A 37 1.32 5.45 -6.63
N ARG A 38 2.52 5.43 -7.21
CA ARG A 38 2.89 4.41 -8.19
C ARG A 38 2.84 3.00 -7.60
N ALA A 39 3.42 2.80 -6.41
CA ALA A 39 3.42 1.51 -5.74
C ALA A 39 2.00 1.03 -5.41
N ALA A 40 1.10 1.94 -5.01
CA ALA A 40 -0.29 1.61 -4.72
C ALA A 40 -1.05 1.13 -5.98
N VAL A 41 -0.82 1.77 -7.13
CA VAL A 41 -1.41 1.35 -8.42
C VAL A 41 -0.84 0.01 -8.90
N GLU A 42 0.47 -0.20 -8.75
CA GLU A 42 1.11 -1.50 -9.07
C GLU A 42 0.59 -2.63 -8.17
N PHE A 43 0.39 -2.34 -6.87
CA PHE A 43 -0.23 -3.28 -5.94
C PHE A 43 -1.67 -3.62 -6.34
N GLU A 44 -2.49 -2.63 -6.69
CA GLU A 44 -3.87 -2.86 -7.16
C GLU A 44 -3.89 -3.72 -8.43
N SER A 45 -2.97 -3.48 -9.36
CA SER A 45 -2.80 -4.30 -10.58
C SER A 45 -2.48 -5.75 -10.24
N PHE A 46 -1.54 -5.97 -9.31
CA PHE A 46 -1.19 -7.31 -8.85
C PHE A 46 -2.37 -8.00 -8.15
N PHE A 47 -3.09 -7.28 -7.30
CA PHE A 47 -4.24 -7.79 -6.57
C PHE A 47 -5.36 -8.23 -7.51
N ILE A 48 -5.72 -7.42 -8.51
CA ILE A 48 -6.73 -7.77 -9.51
C ILE A 48 -6.29 -9.01 -10.29
N SER A 49 -5.04 -9.04 -10.77
CA SER A 49 -4.49 -10.20 -11.49
C SER A 49 -4.59 -11.48 -10.63
N HIS A 50 -4.25 -11.37 -9.35
CA HIS A 50 -4.32 -12.47 -8.41
C HIS A 50 -5.76 -12.95 -8.21
N MET A 51 -6.71 -12.04 -8.01
CA MET A 51 -8.14 -12.37 -7.88
C MET A 51 -8.69 -13.07 -9.12
N LEU A 52 -8.38 -12.58 -10.32
CA LEU A 52 -8.77 -13.21 -11.58
C LEU A 52 -8.23 -14.65 -11.67
N ARG A 53 -6.96 -14.84 -11.33
CA ARG A 53 -6.32 -16.16 -11.30
C ARG A 53 -6.96 -17.09 -10.27
N GLN A 54 -7.25 -16.61 -9.06
CA GLN A 54 -7.91 -17.40 -8.02
C GLN A 54 -9.32 -17.85 -8.43
N MET A 55 -10.13 -16.97 -9.05
CA MET A 55 -11.45 -17.35 -9.56
C MET A 55 -11.36 -18.45 -10.63
N ARG A 56 -10.33 -18.39 -11.49
CA ARG A 56 -10.10 -19.42 -12.50
C ARG A 56 -9.61 -20.73 -11.87
N SER A 57 -8.69 -20.68 -10.91
CA SER A 57 -8.24 -21.84 -10.17
C SER A 57 -9.43 -22.53 -9.48
N ALA A 58 -10.30 -21.78 -8.82
CA ALA A 58 -11.53 -22.33 -8.23
C ALA A 58 -12.42 -23.02 -9.28
N THR A 59 -12.62 -22.38 -10.44
CA THR A 59 -13.37 -22.98 -11.56
C THR A 59 -12.73 -24.27 -12.08
N LYS A 60 -11.39 -24.32 -12.14
CA LYS A 60 -10.63 -25.47 -12.61
C LYS A 60 -10.71 -26.67 -11.67
N GLU A 61 -10.65 -26.43 -10.36
CA GLU A 61 -10.81 -27.48 -9.35
C GLU A 61 -12.23 -28.08 -9.35
N MET A 62 -13.24 -27.28 -9.69
CA MET A 62 -14.62 -27.74 -9.85
C MET A 62 -14.88 -28.44 -11.19
N ALA A 63 -13.98 -28.31 -12.17
CA ALA A 63 -14.17 -28.88 -13.49
C ALA A 63 -13.74 -30.36 -13.54
N GLY A 64 -14.50 -31.16 -14.30
CA GLY A 64 -14.24 -32.60 -14.48
C GLY A 64 -12.85 -32.91 -15.08
N GLU A 65 -12.44 -34.18 -15.02
CA GLU A 65 -11.11 -34.62 -15.48
C GLU A 65 -10.84 -34.34 -16.97
N ASP A 66 -11.88 -34.38 -17.81
CA ASP A 66 -11.82 -34.10 -19.26
C ASP A 66 -11.98 -32.62 -19.64
N SER A 67 -11.76 -31.70 -18.70
CA SER A 67 -12.02 -30.27 -18.91
C SER A 67 -10.92 -29.55 -19.70
N VAL A 68 -11.32 -28.81 -20.73
CA VAL A 68 -10.45 -27.90 -21.53
C VAL A 68 -9.78 -26.81 -20.66
N PHE A 69 -10.28 -26.58 -19.43
CA PHE A 69 -9.67 -25.65 -18.47
C PHE A 69 -8.39 -26.20 -17.80
N LYS A 70 -8.02 -27.47 -18.05
CA LYS A 70 -6.81 -28.08 -17.47
C LYS A 70 -5.52 -27.82 -18.25
N ASP A 71 -5.60 -27.38 -19.51
CA ASP A 71 -4.42 -27.15 -20.36
C ASP A 71 -3.50 -26.03 -19.84
N ARG A 72 -2.22 -26.37 -19.61
CA ARG A 72 -1.22 -25.44 -19.06
C ARG A 72 -0.85 -24.30 -20.02
N VAL A 73 -0.71 -24.59 -21.32
CA VAL A 73 -0.32 -23.58 -22.32
C VAL A 73 -1.37 -22.47 -22.44
N ASN A 74 -2.65 -22.84 -22.37
CA ASN A 74 -3.74 -21.86 -22.37
C ASN A 74 -3.72 -21.00 -21.10
N SER A 75 -3.38 -21.61 -19.94
CA SER A 75 -3.25 -20.89 -18.67
C SER A 75 -2.21 -19.77 -18.72
N ASP A 76 -1.04 -20.00 -19.33
CA ASP A 76 0.02 -18.99 -19.37
C ASP A 76 -0.36 -17.79 -20.27
N MET A 77 -0.97 -18.07 -21.44
CA MET A 77 -1.48 -17.00 -22.31
C MET A 77 -2.58 -16.19 -21.64
N GLN A 78 -3.41 -16.86 -20.86
CA GLN A 78 -4.51 -16.23 -20.14
C GLN A 78 -4.01 -15.43 -18.93
N ASP A 79 -2.97 -15.89 -18.24
CA ASP A 79 -2.32 -15.15 -17.16
C ASP A 79 -1.68 -13.84 -17.69
N MET A 80 -1.07 -13.87 -18.88
CA MET A 80 -0.58 -12.64 -19.53
C MET A 80 -1.71 -11.68 -19.87
N ALA A 81 -2.83 -12.19 -20.40
CA ALA A 81 -4.00 -11.37 -20.71
C ALA A 81 -4.60 -10.74 -19.44
N ASP A 82 -4.69 -11.50 -18.35
CA ASP A 82 -5.17 -11.03 -17.05
C ASP A 82 -4.27 -9.92 -16.48
N GLN A 83 -2.94 -10.06 -16.61
CA GLN A 83 -1.99 -9.03 -16.19
C GLN A 83 -2.16 -7.72 -16.97
N MET A 84 -2.33 -7.80 -18.29
CA MET A 84 -2.58 -6.63 -19.14
C MET A 84 -3.90 -5.94 -18.76
N LEU A 85 -4.96 -6.74 -18.58
CA LEU A 85 -6.28 -6.24 -18.17
C LEU A 85 -6.22 -5.59 -16.78
N ALA A 86 -5.60 -6.25 -15.82
CA ALA A 86 -5.48 -5.77 -14.46
C ALA A 86 -4.70 -4.44 -14.38
N GLY A 87 -3.61 -4.32 -15.15
CA GLY A 87 -2.87 -3.05 -15.25
C GLY A 87 -3.72 -1.91 -15.81
N GLN A 88 -4.55 -2.17 -16.82
CA GLN A 88 -5.47 -1.18 -17.36
C GLN A 88 -6.53 -0.76 -16.33
N ILE A 89 -7.13 -1.72 -15.62
CA ILE A 89 -8.19 -1.43 -14.64
C ILE A 89 -7.64 -0.69 -13.42
N ALA A 90 -6.49 -1.11 -12.89
CA ALA A 90 -5.81 -0.43 -11.79
C ALA A 90 -5.36 0.99 -12.17
N GLY A 91 -4.90 1.18 -13.41
CA GLY A 91 -4.56 2.51 -13.92
C GLY A 91 -5.76 3.49 -13.92
N GLN A 92 -6.97 2.97 -14.09
CA GLN A 92 -8.21 3.75 -13.95
C GLN A 92 -8.67 3.94 -12.50
N ARG A 93 -7.96 3.34 -11.52
CA ARG A 93 -8.34 3.33 -10.09
C ARG A 93 -9.77 2.84 -9.85
N ALA A 94 -10.24 1.91 -10.67
CA ALA A 94 -11.66 1.51 -10.68
C ALA A 94 -12.11 0.78 -9.40
N PHE A 95 -11.21 0.09 -8.70
CA PHE A 95 -11.52 -0.63 -7.46
C PHE A 95 -11.24 0.19 -6.19
N GLY A 96 -10.47 1.28 -6.29
CA GLY A 96 -10.20 2.20 -5.18
C GLY A 96 -9.25 1.66 -4.11
N ILE A 97 -8.58 0.52 -4.34
CA ILE A 97 -7.63 -0.06 -3.38
C ILE A 97 -6.37 0.79 -3.30
N ALA A 98 -5.88 1.29 -4.44
CA ALA A 98 -4.76 2.21 -4.46
C ALA A 98 -5.04 3.48 -3.64
N ASP A 99 -6.25 4.01 -3.72
CA ASP A 99 -6.66 5.20 -2.97
C ASP A 99 -6.80 4.93 -1.47
N ALA A 100 -7.33 3.76 -1.10
CA ALA A 100 -7.40 3.35 0.31
C ALA A 100 -6.01 3.23 0.94
N ILE A 101 -5.05 2.64 0.23
CA ILE A 101 -3.65 2.53 0.68
C ILE A 101 -3.02 3.92 0.84
N LEU A 102 -3.22 4.80 -0.14
CA LEU A 102 -2.67 6.16 -0.07
C LEU A 102 -3.25 6.96 1.10
N ARG A 103 -4.54 6.80 1.40
CA ARG A 103 -5.18 7.43 2.57
C ARG A 103 -4.61 6.95 3.90
N GLN A 104 -4.16 5.69 3.99
CA GLN A 104 -3.55 5.15 5.20
C GLN A 104 -2.08 5.55 5.34
N LEU A 105 -1.38 5.68 4.21
CA LEU A 105 0.06 5.95 4.18
C LEU A 105 0.39 7.44 4.29
N LEU A 106 -0.49 8.30 3.75
CA LEU A 106 -0.31 9.74 3.78
C LEU A 106 -0.98 10.33 5.02
N PRO A 107 -0.35 11.28 5.72
CA PRO A 107 -0.95 11.94 6.86
C PRO A 107 -2.23 12.69 6.45
N ALA A 108 -3.14 12.84 7.41
CA ALA A 108 -4.49 13.38 7.25
C ALA A 108 -4.69 14.65 6.38
N PRO A 109 -3.76 15.64 6.26
CA PRO A 109 -3.99 16.82 5.41
C PRO A 109 -4.14 16.54 3.90
N PHE A 110 -3.93 15.31 3.41
CA PHE A 110 -4.22 14.92 2.02
C PHE A 110 -5.61 14.30 1.81
N ASN A 111 -6.41 14.14 2.88
CA ASN A 111 -7.78 13.67 2.83
C ASN A 111 -8.76 14.86 2.67
N ASN A 112 -8.72 15.54 1.53
CA ASN A 112 -9.72 16.59 1.24
C ASN A 112 -10.92 15.98 0.54
N SER A 113 -12.00 15.80 1.32
CA SER A 113 -13.34 15.51 0.84
C SER A 113 -13.85 16.66 -0.04
N LYS A 114 -14.19 16.36 -1.29
CA LYS A 114 -15.25 17.05 -2.02
C LYS A 114 -16.18 16.00 -2.58
#